data_AF-A0AAW6YBV5-F1
#
_entry.id   AF-A0AAW6YBV5-F1
#
_cell.length_a   1.000
_cell.length_b   1.000
_cell.length_c   1.000
_cell.angle_alpha   90.00
_cell.angle_beta   90.00
_cell.angle_gamma   90.00
#
_symmetry.space_group_name_H-M   'P 1'
#
loop_
_entity.id
_entity.type
_entity.pdbx_description
1 polymer ?
#
loop_
_entity_poly.entity_id
_entity_poly.type
_entity_poly.pdbx_seq_one_letter_code
_entity_poly.pdbx_strand_id
1 'polypeptide(L)'
;MKFALRHPRIAIAIGSVHKDPGSTLEPNISTITSTFQLNLFPNSEFGGEGGVGNAFRHVLWQAIITREFGKDIAVKVGNSHESGEKINYSIKRNLSLDKADEMIDQLNNEIGREIALNTNRLNTKELVGLILETYKNNGFYQAERNSNGNYDVVRKRLSEKDYQNTSNILIHLDNTGAGFKIQQRRKQIRAQISARQWRR
;
A
#
# COMPACT_ATOMS: atom_id res chain seq x y z
N MET A 1 -9.96 -18.21 14.06
CA MET A 1 -11.20 -17.71 13.42
C MET A 1 -10.83 -16.53 12.53
N LYS A 2 -11.13 -16.60 11.23
CA LYS A 2 -10.69 -15.64 10.20
C LYS A 2 -11.20 -14.22 10.50
N PHE A 3 -10.35 -13.19 10.33
CA PHE A 3 -10.65 -11.78 10.63
C PHE A 3 -12.00 -11.32 10.05
N ALA A 4 -12.27 -11.67 8.79
CA ALA A 4 -13.49 -11.30 8.07
C ALA A 4 -14.79 -11.79 8.73
N LEU A 5 -14.76 -12.92 9.45
CA LEU A 5 -15.94 -13.41 10.19
C LEU A 5 -16.25 -12.56 11.43
N ARG A 6 -15.22 -11.97 12.04
CA ARG A 6 -15.36 -11.12 13.23
C ARG A 6 -15.58 -9.66 12.89
N HIS A 7 -15.07 -9.20 11.74
CA HIS A 7 -15.09 -7.80 11.31
C HIS A 7 -15.55 -7.65 9.85
N PRO A 8 -16.78 -8.06 9.48
CA PRO A 8 -17.20 -8.16 8.08
C PRO A 8 -17.22 -6.81 7.34
N ARG A 9 -17.70 -5.74 8.00
CA ARG A 9 -17.73 -4.39 7.39
C ARG A 9 -16.33 -3.85 7.12
N ILE A 10 -15.40 -4.06 8.05
CA ILE A 10 -14.00 -3.65 7.91
C ILE A 10 -13.33 -4.46 6.79
N ALA A 11 -13.58 -5.77 6.72
CA ALA A 11 -13.07 -6.61 5.65
C ALA A 11 -13.58 -6.17 4.26
N ILE A 12 -14.82 -5.69 4.14
CA ILE A 12 -15.36 -5.12 2.89
C ILE A 12 -14.65 -3.80 2.53
N ALA A 13 -14.46 -2.90 3.50
CA ALA A 13 -13.78 -1.62 3.28
C ALA A 13 -12.31 -1.80 2.86
N ILE A 14 -11.62 -2.79 3.44
CA ILE A 14 -10.26 -3.16 3.03
C ILE A 14 -10.29 -3.81 1.65
N GLY A 15 -11.10 -4.85 1.47
CA GLY A 15 -11.35 -5.55 0.22
C GLY A 15 -10.09 -6.16 -0.42
N SER A 16 -10.29 -6.77 -1.59
CA SER A 16 -9.21 -7.19 -2.49
C SER A 16 -9.10 -6.20 -3.65
N VAL A 17 -7.92 -6.14 -4.28
CA VAL A 17 -7.67 -5.28 -5.44
C VAL A 17 -8.71 -5.56 -6.54
N HIS A 18 -9.41 -4.51 -6.97
CA HIS A 18 -10.40 -4.64 -8.03
C HIS A 18 -9.73 -4.91 -9.38
N LYS A 19 -10.30 -5.80 -10.20
CA LYS A 19 -9.74 -6.16 -11.52
C LYS A 19 -9.75 -5.01 -12.53
N ASP A 20 -10.66 -4.05 -12.36
CA ASP A 20 -10.71 -2.81 -13.15
C ASP A 20 -10.81 -1.59 -12.23
N PRO A 21 -9.70 -1.12 -11.65
CA PRO A 21 -9.70 0.07 -10.78
C PRO A 21 -10.18 1.34 -11.51
N GLY A 22 -10.06 1.35 -12.85
CA GLY A 22 -10.41 2.46 -13.70
C GLY A 22 -11.92 2.73 -13.80
N SER A 23 -12.76 1.74 -13.49
CA SER A 23 -14.23 1.87 -13.47
C SER A 23 -14.83 1.91 -12.07
N THR A 24 -14.05 1.63 -11.02
CA THR A 24 -14.52 1.67 -9.63
C THR A 24 -14.64 3.12 -9.15
N LEU A 25 -15.86 3.57 -8.85
CA LEU A 25 -16.11 4.94 -8.37
C LEU A 25 -15.70 5.15 -6.90
N GLU A 26 -15.86 4.12 -6.08
CA GLU A 26 -15.54 4.10 -4.64
C GLU A 26 -14.62 2.89 -4.37
N PRO A 27 -13.31 3.01 -4.68
CA PRO A 27 -12.38 1.89 -4.52
C PRO A 27 -12.12 1.56 -3.05
N ASN A 28 -11.98 0.26 -2.76
CA ASN A 28 -11.56 -0.20 -1.43
C ASN A 28 -10.08 0.11 -1.16
N ILE A 29 -9.66 0.00 0.11
CA ILE A 29 -8.30 0.38 0.55
C ILE A 29 -7.22 -0.36 -0.25
N SER A 30 -7.37 -1.67 -0.47
CA SER A 30 -6.40 -2.47 -1.23
C SER A 30 -6.28 -2.00 -2.68
N THR A 31 -7.39 -1.57 -3.29
CA THR A 31 -7.40 -1.00 -4.64
C THR A 31 -6.73 0.37 -4.66
N ILE A 32 -6.99 1.23 -3.67
CA ILE A 32 -6.36 2.55 -3.55
C ILE A 32 -4.84 2.40 -3.44
N THR A 33 -4.36 1.54 -2.54
CA THR A 33 -2.92 1.38 -2.28
C THR A 33 -2.19 0.82 -3.50
N SER A 34 -2.78 -0.18 -4.16
CA SER A 34 -2.27 -0.73 -5.41
C SER A 34 -2.27 0.30 -6.54
N THR A 35 -3.30 1.15 -6.62
CA THR A 35 -3.37 2.20 -7.65
C THR A 35 -2.27 3.24 -7.45
N PHE A 36 -2.00 3.65 -6.20
CA PHE A 36 -0.84 4.50 -5.91
C PHE A 36 0.47 3.82 -6.25
N GLN A 37 0.68 2.57 -5.81
CA GLN A 37 1.89 1.80 -6.13
C GLN A 37 2.15 1.78 -7.64
N LEU A 38 1.17 1.37 -8.45
CA LEU A 38 1.33 1.18 -9.89
C LEU A 38 1.63 2.49 -10.64
N ASN A 39 1.10 3.63 -10.18
CA ASN A 39 1.38 4.91 -10.81
C ASN A 39 2.73 5.48 -10.35
N LEU A 40 3.09 5.34 -9.07
CA LEU A 40 4.33 5.89 -8.52
C LEU A 40 5.56 5.03 -8.86
N PHE A 41 5.39 3.71 -8.94
CA PHE A 41 6.46 2.73 -9.19
C PHE A 41 6.10 1.82 -10.38
N PRO A 42 6.01 2.37 -11.61
CA PRO A 42 5.51 1.63 -12.76
C PRO A 42 6.45 0.54 -13.30
N ASN A 43 7.73 0.52 -12.90
CA ASN A 43 8.68 -0.48 -13.38
C ASN A 43 8.45 -1.83 -12.69
N SER A 44 8.46 -2.91 -13.47
CA SER A 44 8.31 -4.29 -12.99
C SER A 44 9.38 -4.70 -11.97
N GLU A 45 10.58 -4.11 -12.03
CA GLU A 45 11.65 -4.30 -11.04
C GLU A 45 11.28 -3.81 -9.62
N PHE A 46 10.29 -2.91 -9.49
CA PHE A 46 9.84 -2.39 -8.21
C PHE A 46 8.61 -3.13 -7.66
N GLY A 47 7.89 -3.88 -8.49
CA GLY A 47 6.57 -4.42 -8.14
C GLY A 47 6.54 -5.83 -7.55
N GLY A 48 7.65 -6.57 -7.63
CA GLY A 48 7.76 -7.94 -7.10
C GLY A 48 7.84 -8.01 -5.58
N GLU A 49 7.65 -9.22 -5.05
CA GLU A 49 7.89 -9.57 -3.63
C GLU A 49 9.24 -9.01 -3.17
N GLY A 50 9.26 -8.40 -1.99
CA GLY A 50 10.42 -7.74 -1.41
C GLY A 50 10.91 -6.47 -2.11
N GLY A 51 10.23 -5.99 -3.15
CA GLY A 51 10.61 -4.83 -3.96
C GLY A 51 10.20 -3.46 -3.39
N VAL A 52 10.71 -2.39 -4.01
CA VAL A 52 10.49 -0.98 -3.59
C VAL A 52 9.01 -0.59 -3.55
N GLY A 53 8.27 -0.94 -4.61
CA GLY A 53 6.84 -0.66 -4.72
C GLY A 53 6.01 -1.50 -3.74
N ASN A 54 6.42 -2.75 -3.48
CA ASN A 54 5.76 -3.58 -2.47
C ASN A 54 5.91 -2.96 -1.07
N ALA A 55 7.14 -2.58 -0.70
CA ALA A 55 7.43 -1.92 0.56
C ALA A 55 6.56 -0.67 0.78
N PHE A 56 6.48 0.21 -0.24
CA PHE A 56 5.59 1.37 -0.20
C PHE A 56 4.11 0.99 -0.04
N ARG A 57 3.62 -0.01 -0.80
CA ARG A 57 2.21 -0.42 -0.75
C ARG A 57 1.82 -0.87 0.65
N HIS A 58 2.65 -1.67 1.32
CA HIS A 58 2.35 -2.20 2.66
C HIS A 58 2.35 -1.09 3.72
N VAL A 59 3.31 -0.15 3.65
CA VAL A 59 3.31 1.05 4.51
C VAL A 59 2.02 1.85 4.31
N LEU A 60 1.64 2.16 3.06
CA LEU A 60 0.42 2.93 2.78
C LEU A 60 -0.85 2.18 3.21
N TRP A 61 -0.92 0.87 2.97
CA TRP A 61 -2.07 0.04 3.29
C TRP A 61 -2.34 0.03 4.80
N GLN A 62 -1.30 -0.20 5.62
CA GLN A 62 -1.45 -0.13 7.07
C GLN A 62 -1.67 1.27 7.60
N ALA A 63 -1.11 2.30 6.95
CA ALA A 63 -1.36 3.67 7.34
C ALA A 63 -2.84 4.03 7.16
N ILE A 64 -3.46 3.69 6.02
CA ILE A 64 -4.88 3.95 5.77
C ILE A 64 -5.75 3.16 6.74
N ILE A 65 -5.49 1.86 6.94
CA ILE A 65 -6.27 1.02 7.87
C ILE A 65 -6.17 1.55 9.31
N THR A 66 -4.99 2.00 9.73
CA THR A 66 -4.80 2.59 11.07
C THR A 66 -5.60 3.86 11.25
N ARG A 67 -5.63 4.73 10.23
CA ARG A 67 -6.40 5.96 10.26
C ARG A 67 -7.91 5.71 10.31
N GLU A 68 -8.40 4.73 9.57
CA GLU A 68 -9.83 4.44 9.48
C GLU A 68 -10.36 3.60 10.65
N PHE A 69 -9.56 2.65 11.15
CA PHE A 69 -10.05 1.64 12.09
C PHE A 69 -9.20 1.51 13.37
N GLY A 70 -8.15 2.31 13.52
CA GLY A 70 -7.25 2.28 14.67
C GLY A 70 -6.16 1.21 14.56
N LYS A 71 -5.10 1.42 15.35
CA LYS A 71 -3.89 0.59 15.36
C LYS A 71 -4.19 -0.90 15.65
N ASP A 72 -5.09 -1.18 16.58
CA ASP A 72 -5.43 -2.56 16.98
C ASP A 72 -6.06 -3.36 15.85
N ILE A 73 -6.94 -2.74 15.06
CA ILE A 73 -7.52 -3.37 13.88
C ILE A 73 -6.44 -3.56 12.82
N ALA A 74 -5.61 -2.56 12.59
CA ALA A 74 -4.52 -2.63 11.62
C ALA A 74 -3.55 -3.79 11.91
N VAL A 75 -3.17 -3.99 13.17
CA VAL A 75 -2.36 -5.14 13.61
C VAL A 75 -3.06 -6.47 13.32
N LYS A 76 -4.34 -6.62 13.68
CA LYS A 76 -5.09 -7.86 13.41
C LYS A 76 -5.17 -8.15 11.91
N VAL A 77 -5.40 -7.12 11.11
CA VAL A 77 -5.48 -7.21 9.65
C VAL A 77 -4.14 -7.64 9.07
N GLY A 78 -3.05 -6.94 9.42
CA GLY A 78 -1.70 -7.27 8.94
C GLY A 78 -1.31 -8.69 9.30
N ASN A 79 -1.44 -9.08 10.56
CA ASN A 79 -1.10 -10.44 11.00
C ASN A 79 -1.97 -11.53 10.36
N SER A 80 -3.20 -11.20 9.93
CA SER A 80 -4.09 -12.15 9.25
C SER A 80 -3.88 -12.24 7.73
N HIS A 81 -3.18 -11.26 7.16
CA HIS A 81 -2.82 -11.23 5.75
C HIS A 81 -1.62 -12.14 5.47
N GLU A 82 -0.71 -12.20 6.43
CA GLU A 82 0.45 -13.10 6.43
C GLU A 82 0.09 -14.55 6.81
N SER A 83 1.07 -15.46 6.75
CA SER A 83 0.90 -16.88 7.11
C SER A 83 0.43 -17.08 8.56
N GLY A 84 0.63 -16.07 9.40
CA GLY A 84 0.32 -16.11 10.83
C GLY A 84 1.37 -16.88 11.63
N GLU A 85 2.44 -17.35 10.99
CA GLU A 85 3.60 -17.89 11.69
C GLU A 85 4.28 -16.81 12.51
N LYS A 86 4.80 -17.19 13.68
CA LYS A 86 5.55 -16.26 14.52
C LYS A 86 6.90 -15.99 13.86
N ILE A 87 7.00 -14.88 13.14
CA ILE A 87 8.25 -14.44 12.53
C ILE A 87 9.27 -14.13 13.63
N ASN A 88 10.43 -14.77 13.56
CA ASN A 88 11.56 -14.44 14.41
C ASN A 88 12.38 -13.30 13.77
N TYR A 89 12.08 -12.06 14.17
CA TYR A 89 12.77 -10.87 13.66
C TYR A 89 14.27 -10.78 13.97
N SER A 90 14.82 -11.69 14.79
CA SER A 90 16.27 -11.74 15.04
C SER A 90 17.07 -12.37 13.88
N ILE A 91 16.43 -13.13 13.00
CA ILE A 91 17.09 -13.78 11.84
C ILE A 91 16.66 -13.06 10.56
N LYS A 92 17.47 -12.09 10.12
CA LYS A 92 17.20 -11.26 8.92
C LYS A 92 18.02 -11.64 7.70
N ARG A 93 18.75 -12.75 7.73
CA ARG A 93 19.71 -13.13 6.68
C ARG A 93 19.50 -14.56 6.23
N ASN A 94 19.88 -14.83 4.99
CA ASN A 94 19.89 -16.17 4.41
C ASN A 94 18.51 -16.87 4.47
N LEU A 95 17.45 -16.12 4.21
CA LEU A 95 16.07 -16.58 4.20
C LEU A 95 15.66 -17.02 2.79
N SER A 96 14.64 -17.89 2.69
CA SER A 96 13.90 -18.04 1.43
C SER A 96 13.17 -16.74 1.09
N LEU A 97 12.83 -16.54 -0.19
CA LEU A 97 12.12 -15.33 -0.62
C LEU A 97 10.81 -15.15 0.17
N ASP A 98 9.98 -16.19 0.24
CA ASP A 98 8.69 -16.16 0.95
C ASP A 98 8.83 -15.70 2.42
N LYS A 99 9.86 -16.18 3.12
CA LYS A 99 10.11 -15.80 4.53
C LYS A 99 10.65 -14.38 4.66
N ALA A 100 11.48 -13.96 3.70
CA ALA A 100 11.97 -12.59 3.67
C ALA A 100 10.82 -11.62 3.39
N ASP A 101 9.98 -11.93 2.41
CA ASP A 101 8.82 -11.12 2.00
C ASP A 101 7.81 -10.98 3.15
N GLU A 102 7.42 -12.08 3.80
CA GLU A 102 6.51 -12.03 4.96
C GLU A 102 7.07 -11.14 6.09
N MET A 103 8.38 -11.24 6.35
CA MET A 103 9.05 -10.40 7.35
C MET A 103 9.06 -8.92 6.94
N ILE A 104 9.35 -8.64 5.66
CA ILE A 104 9.37 -7.30 5.09
C ILE A 104 7.99 -6.67 5.20
N ASP A 105 6.95 -7.40 4.82
CA ASP A 105 5.58 -6.94 4.87
C ASP A 105 5.16 -6.62 6.30
N GLN A 106 5.46 -7.47 7.28
CA GLN A 106 5.18 -7.19 8.70
C GLN A 106 5.92 -5.96 9.24
N LEU A 107 7.21 -5.79 8.90
CA LEU A 107 8.01 -4.65 9.34
C LEU A 107 7.55 -3.34 8.69
N ASN A 108 7.23 -3.36 7.40
CA ASN A 108 6.69 -2.20 6.69
C ASN A 108 5.27 -1.88 7.15
N ASN A 109 4.50 -2.90 7.47
CA ASN A 109 3.19 -2.75 8.10
C ASN A 109 3.29 -1.98 9.42
N GLU A 110 4.30 -2.26 10.24
CA GLU A 110 4.57 -1.53 11.49
C GLU A 110 4.88 -0.05 11.25
N ILE A 111 5.76 0.25 10.30
CA ILE A 111 6.10 1.62 9.91
C ILE A 111 4.83 2.38 9.46
N GLY A 112 3.96 1.75 8.66
CA GLY A 112 2.70 2.36 8.22
C GLY A 112 1.78 2.74 9.38
N ARG A 113 1.66 1.86 10.38
CA ARG A 113 0.89 2.14 11.60
C ARG A 113 1.47 3.32 12.38
N GLU A 114 2.80 3.39 12.51
CA GLU A 114 3.48 4.46 13.23
C GLU A 114 3.31 5.83 12.56
N ILE A 115 3.50 5.89 11.23
CA ILE A 115 3.28 7.11 10.45
C ILE A 115 1.85 7.61 10.65
N ALA A 116 0.87 6.71 10.67
CA ALA A 116 -0.54 7.08 10.73
C ALA A 116 -0.99 7.76 12.03
N LEU A 117 -0.32 7.52 13.17
CA LEU A 117 -0.80 7.91 14.51
C LEU A 117 -1.10 9.41 14.67
N ASN A 118 -0.44 10.28 13.89
CA ASN A 118 -0.60 11.74 13.98
C ASN A 118 -1.08 12.37 12.66
N THR A 119 -1.78 11.62 11.80
CA THR A 119 -2.10 12.04 10.42
C THR A 119 -3.59 12.22 10.15
N ASN A 120 -4.42 12.29 11.19
CA ASN A 120 -5.90 12.29 11.07
C ASN A 120 -6.45 13.44 10.21
N ARG A 121 -5.68 14.54 10.04
CA ARG A 121 -6.06 15.71 9.25
C ARG A 121 -5.64 15.66 7.79
N LEU A 122 -4.77 14.73 7.41
CA LEU A 122 -4.24 14.64 6.04
C LEU A 122 -5.23 13.93 5.11
N ASN A 123 -5.40 14.35 3.87
CA ASN A 123 -6.02 13.49 2.87
C ASN A 123 -5.07 12.34 2.46
N THR A 124 -5.55 11.36 1.68
CA THR A 124 -4.75 10.19 1.30
C THR A 124 -3.51 10.59 0.48
N LYS A 125 -3.65 11.58 -0.41
CA LYS A 125 -2.51 12.06 -1.23
C LYS A 125 -1.43 12.73 -0.37
N GLU A 126 -1.83 13.52 0.62
CA GLU A 126 -0.91 14.13 1.59
C GLU A 126 -0.21 13.08 2.45
N LEU A 127 -0.95 12.05 2.90
CA LEU A 127 -0.36 10.90 3.60
C LEU A 127 0.68 10.19 2.73
N VAL A 128 0.42 10.00 1.43
CA VAL A 128 1.39 9.43 0.49
C VAL A 128 2.64 10.29 0.38
N GLY A 129 2.51 11.62 0.33
CA GLY A 129 3.65 12.53 0.35
C GLY A 129 4.55 12.33 1.58
N LEU A 130 3.95 12.28 2.78
CA LEU A 130 4.66 12.01 4.03
C LEU A 130 5.35 10.63 4.04
N ILE A 131 4.70 9.61 3.48
CA ILE A 131 5.27 8.26 3.36
C ILE A 131 6.47 8.27 2.42
N LEU A 132 6.40 8.95 1.27
CA LEU A 132 7.53 9.06 0.34
C LEU A 132 8.72 9.81 0.96
N GLU A 133 8.46 10.87 1.70
CA GLU A 133 9.49 11.60 2.46
C GLU A 133 10.13 10.69 3.52
N THR A 134 9.31 9.95 4.27
CA THR A 134 9.81 8.97 5.26
C THR A 134 10.63 7.87 4.59
N TYR A 135 10.22 7.40 3.40
CA TYR A 135 10.94 6.39 2.65
C TYR A 135 12.32 6.91 2.21
N LYS A 136 12.40 8.15 1.72
CA LYS A 136 13.67 8.81 1.39
C LYS A 136 14.58 8.97 2.61
N ASN A 137 14.06 9.44 3.74
CA ASN A 137 14.87 9.82 4.89
C ASN A 137 15.25 8.63 5.80
N ASN A 138 14.32 7.69 5.99
CA ASN A 138 14.46 6.62 6.99
C ASN A 138 14.60 5.24 6.34
N GLY A 139 14.08 5.08 5.13
CA GLY A 139 14.08 3.81 4.41
C GLY A 139 13.01 2.82 4.88
N PHE A 140 12.67 1.88 4.01
CA PHE A 140 11.76 0.76 4.26
C PHE A 140 12.47 -0.57 4.02
N TYR A 141 11.89 -1.65 4.55
CA TYR A 141 12.45 -2.98 4.43
C TYR A 141 12.19 -3.56 3.05
N GLN A 142 13.20 -4.25 2.50
CA GLN A 142 13.24 -4.83 1.17
C GLN A 142 14.08 -6.11 1.19
N ALA A 143 13.89 -6.97 0.19
CA ALA A 143 14.68 -8.19 0.03
C ALA A 143 15.92 -7.90 -0.81
N GLU A 144 17.07 -8.42 -0.39
CA GLU A 144 18.31 -8.35 -1.15
C GLU A 144 18.86 -9.76 -1.32
N ARG A 145 19.01 -10.18 -2.59
CA ARG A 145 19.54 -11.50 -2.90
C ARG A 145 21.01 -11.55 -2.55
N ASN A 146 21.41 -12.52 -1.74
CA ASN A 146 22.78 -12.73 -1.30
C ASN A 146 23.54 -13.70 -2.22
N SER A 147 24.85 -13.84 -1.99
CA SER A 147 25.74 -14.68 -2.80
C SER A 147 25.37 -16.16 -2.82
N ASN A 148 24.63 -16.64 -1.81
CA ASN A 148 24.21 -18.03 -1.70
C ASN A 148 22.88 -18.30 -2.44
N GLY A 149 22.32 -17.28 -3.10
CA GLY A 149 21.04 -17.36 -3.79
C GLY A 149 19.81 -17.20 -2.90
N ASN A 150 20.00 -16.99 -1.60
CA ASN A 150 18.96 -16.68 -0.61
C ASN A 150 18.78 -15.16 -0.47
N TYR A 151 17.95 -14.71 0.48
CA TYR A 151 17.62 -13.30 0.66
C TYR A 151 17.91 -12.80 2.08
N ASP A 152 18.39 -11.56 2.15
CA ASP A 152 18.55 -10.80 3.37
C ASP A 152 17.48 -9.68 3.43
N VAL A 153 16.94 -9.42 4.61
CA VAL A 153 15.98 -8.36 4.89
C VAL A 153 16.74 -7.11 5.27
N VAL A 154 16.75 -6.13 4.37
CA VAL A 154 17.55 -4.91 4.48
C VAL A 154 16.65 -3.68 4.48
N ARG A 155 17.06 -2.64 5.20
CA ARG A 155 16.37 -1.35 5.18
C ARG A 155 17.06 -0.42 4.19
N LYS A 156 16.36 -0.02 3.13
CA LYS A 156 16.89 0.82 2.06
C LYS A 156 16.07 2.10 1.92
N ARG A 157 16.77 3.21 1.69
CA ARG A 157 16.16 4.51 1.39
C ARG A 157 15.69 4.54 -0.05
N LEU A 158 14.62 5.29 -0.31
CA LEU A 158 14.25 5.67 -1.66
C LEU A 158 15.35 6.59 -2.22
N SER A 159 15.83 6.32 -3.43
CA SER A 159 16.86 7.17 -4.05
C SER A 159 16.32 8.59 -4.28
N GLU A 160 17.19 9.60 -4.30
CA GLU A 160 16.76 10.98 -4.57
C GLU A 160 16.03 11.09 -5.91
N LYS A 161 16.53 10.39 -6.93
CA LYS A 161 15.92 10.32 -8.26
C LYS A 161 14.51 9.75 -8.21
N ASP A 162 14.33 8.62 -7.52
CA ASP A 162 13.02 7.97 -7.42
C ASP A 162 12.05 8.80 -6.57
N TYR A 163 12.54 9.43 -5.51
CA TYR A 163 11.75 10.37 -4.70
C TYR A 163 11.26 11.55 -5.53
N GLN A 164 12.11 12.17 -6.34
CA GLN A 164 11.73 13.28 -7.22
C GLN A 164 10.74 12.83 -8.29
N ASN A 165 10.98 11.68 -8.93
CA ASN A 165 10.08 11.11 -9.93
C ASN A 165 8.68 10.82 -9.34
N THR A 166 8.62 10.13 -8.21
CA THR A 166 7.36 9.79 -7.53
C THR A 166 6.63 11.04 -7.04
N SER A 167 7.35 12.05 -6.53
CA SER A 167 6.77 13.33 -6.13
C SER A 167 6.15 14.08 -7.31
N ASN A 168 6.82 14.11 -8.47
CA ASN A 168 6.29 14.73 -9.69
C ASN A 168 5.02 14.02 -10.18
N ILE A 169 4.99 12.68 -10.12
CA ILE A 169 3.80 11.89 -10.48
C ILE A 169 2.65 12.17 -9.51
N LEU A 170 2.94 12.19 -8.20
CA LEU A 170 1.95 12.38 -7.14
C LEU A 170 1.13 13.64 -7.33
N ILE A 171 1.73 14.74 -7.81
CA ILE A 171 1.04 16.01 -8.11
C ILE A 171 -0.19 15.78 -9.00
N HIS A 172 -0.15 14.82 -9.91
CA HIS A 172 -1.23 14.55 -10.88
C HIS A 172 -2.20 13.45 -10.45
N LEU A 173 -1.96 12.77 -9.32
CA LEU A 173 -2.86 11.75 -8.79
C LEU A 173 -3.95 12.39 -7.91
N ASP A 174 -5.10 11.73 -7.84
CA ASP A 174 -6.16 12.04 -6.88
C ASP A 174 -6.00 11.24 -5.55
N ASN A 175 -6.94 11.41 -4.62
CA ASN A 175 -6.92 10.71 -3.31
C ASN A 175 -7.07 9.19 -3.38
N THR A 176 -7.33 8.63 -4.57
CA THR A 176 -7.41 7.19 -4.80
C THR A 176 -6.20 6.65 -5.55
N GLY A 177 -5.21 7.51 -5.83
CA GLY A 177 -4.03 7.19 -6.61
C GLY A 177 -4.27 7.20 -8.12
N ALA A 178 -5.46 7.57 -8.57
CA ALA A 178 -5.79 7.55 -9.99
C ALA A 178 -5.14 8.73 -10.72
N GLY A 179 -4.46 8.44 -11.83
CA GLY A 179 -3.99 9.46 -12.78
C GLY A 179 -5.11 9.96 -13.71
N PHE A 180 -4.76 10.92 -14.57
CA PHE A 180 -5.70 11.67 -15.42
C PHE A 180 -6.69 10.77 -16.20
N LYS A 181 -6.20 9.71 -16.84
CA LYS A 181 -7.05 8.82 -17.67
C LYS A 181 -8.16 8.15 -16.85
N ILE A 182 -7.85 7.66 -15.65
CA ILE A 182 -8.82 7.02 -14.76
C ILE A 182 -9.80 8.07 -14.23
N GLN A 183 -9.31 9.25 -13.84
CA GLN A 183 -10.16 10.35 -13.38
C GLN A 183 -11.21 10.73 -14.44
N GLN A 184 -10.82 10.86 -15.71
CA GLN A 184 -11.75 11.15 -16.80
C GLN A 184 -12.77 10.03 -17.02
N ARG A 185 -12.34 8.77 -16.97
CA ARG A 185 -13.24 7.61 -17.09
C ARG A 185 -14.29 7.60 -15.97
N ARG A 186 -13.88 7.83 -14.72
CA ARG A 186 -14.80 7.91 -13.58
C ARG A 186 -15.77 9.08 -13.70
N LYS A 187 -15.32 10.24 -14.20
CA LYS A 187 -16.19 11.39 -14.48
C LYS A 187 -17.28 11.06 -15.51
N GLN A 188 -16.92 10.34 -16.59
CA GLN A 188 -17.89 9.89 -17.59
C GLN A 188 -18.92 8.92 -17.02
N ILE A 189 -18.48 7.94 -16.21
CA ILE A 189 -19.38 6.97 -15.57
C ILE A 189 -20.36 7.70 -14.62
N ARG A 190 -19.88 8.63 -13.79
CA ARG A 190 -20.74 9.43 -12.90
C ARG A 190 -21.80 10.20 -13.69
N ALA A 191 -21.41 10.86 -14.78
CA ALA A 191 -22.34 11.59 -15.65
C ALA A 191 -23.43 10.67 -16.25
N GLN A 192 -23.05 9.46 -16.68
CA GLN A 192 -23.99 8.47 -17.22
C GLN A 192 -24.99 7.99 -16.16
N ILE A 193 -24.55 7.75 -14.93
CA ILE A 193 -25.43 7.35 -13.81
C ILE A 193 -26.43 8.47 -13.52
N SER A 194 -25.97 9.72 -13.38
CA SER A 194 -26.85 10.86 -13.15
C SER A 194 -27.89 10.99 -14.26
N ALA A 195 -27.47 10.96 -15.53
CA ALA A 195 -28.38 11.07 -16.67
C ALA A 195 -29.46 9.96 -16.70
N ARG A 196 -29.17 8.76 -16.19
CA ARG A 196 -30.16 7.67 -16.07
C ARG A 196 -31.14 7.90 -14.92
N GLN A 197 -30.70 8.51 -13.81
CA GLN A 197 -31.57 8.84 -12.68
C GLN A 197 -32.58 9.93 -13.03
N TRP A 198 -32.20 10.93 -13.85
CA TRP A 198 -33.10 11.99 -14.33
C TRP A 198 -34.17 11.53 -15.34
N ARG A 199 -34.02 10.33 -15.92
CA ARG A 199 -34.95 9.75 -16.91
C ARG A 199 -35.96 8.77 -16.29
N ARG A 200 -35.89 8.55 -14.97
CA ARG A 200 -36.83 7.73 -14.19
C ARG A 200 -37.67 8.63 -13.31
#